data_AF-A0A7S0H1E2-F1
#
_entry.id   AF-A0A7S0H1E2-F1
#
_cell.length_a   1.000
_cell.length_b   1.000
_cell.length_c   1.000
_cell.angle_alpha   90.00
_cell.angle_beta   90.00
_cell.angle_gamma   90.00
#
_symmetry.space_group_name_H-M   'P 1'
#
loop_
_entity.id
_entity.type
_entity.pdbx_description
1 polymer ?
#
loop_
_entity_poly.entity_id
_entity_poly.type
_entity_poly.pdbx_seq_one_letter_code
_entity_poly.pdbx_strand_id
1 'polypeptide(L)'
;RTRIEDLASQKGINFPLKKLYQIDGSLRSSHSNAYMYGFCNNKRIVIFDTLIKQSTENEIVAVLAHELGHWKLSHTIKNLCIIAIQMLAMLWLFSRFVGNEDLYKAFGFESTKNA
;
A
#
# COMPACT_ATOMS: atom_id res chain seq x y z
N ARG A 1 -6.84 15.03 -18.05
CA ARG A 1 -7.74 15.11 -16.87
C ARG A 1 -9.09 14.48 -17.16
N THR A 2 -9.84 14.96 -18.16
CA THR A 2 -11.16 14.43 -18.57
C THR A 2 -11.18 12.90 -18.70
N ARG A 3 -10.23 12.30 -19.43
CA ARG A 3 -10.13 10.84 -19.59
C ARG A 3 -9.99 10.05 -18.28
N ILE A 4 -9.37 10.64 -17.26
CA ILE A 4 -9.19 10.01 -15.94
C ILE A 4 -10.50 10.08 -15.14
N GLU A 5 -11.21 11.21 -15.25
CA GLU A 5 -12.52 11.40 -14.63
C GLU A 5 -13.56 10.49 -15.29
N ASP A 6 -13.50 10.33 -16.61
CA ASP A 6 -14.34 9.39 -17.35
C ASP A 6 -14.07 7.93 -16.95
N LEU A 7 -12.79 7.55 -16.82
CA LEU A 7 -12.38 6.22 -16.33
C LEU A 7 -12.89 5.96 -14.91
N ALA A 8 -12.77 6.94 -14.01
CA ALA A 8 -13.24 6.83 -12.63
C ALA A 8 -14.77 6.72 -12.54
N SER A 9 -15.48 7.44 -13.42
CA SER A 9 -16.95 7.51 -13.49
C SER A 9 -17.58 6.34 -14.26
N GLN A 10 -16.76 5.48 -14.87
CA GLN A 10 -17.24 4.37 -15.68
C GLN A 10 -18.07 3.39 -14.81
N LYS A 11 -19.24 2.99 -15.32
CA LYS A 11 -20.26 2.21 -14.57
C LYS A 11 -19.74 0.93 -13.91
N GLY A 12 -18.65 0.33 -14.41
CA GLY A 12 -18.06 -0.88 -13.83
C GLY A 12 -17.21 -0.63 -12.57
N ILE A 13 -16.64 0.56 -12.42
CA ILE A 13 -15.68 0.88 -11.36
C ILE A 13 -16.35 1.72 -10.27
N ASN A 14 -17.10 2.77 -10.66
CA ASN A 14 -17.74 3.74 -9.77
C ASN A 14 -16.81 4.21 -8.64
N PHE A 15 -15.61 4.67 -9.03
CA PHE A 15 -14.59 5.07 -8.09
C PHE A 15 -14.89 6.48 -7.54
N PRO A 16 -14.97 6.67 -6.21
CA PRO A 16 -15.26 7.98 -5.61
C PRO A 16 -14.03 8.90 -5.68
N LEU A 17 -13.70 9.37 -6.88
CA LEU A 17 -12.61 10.30 -7.12
C LEU A 17 -12.98 11.68 -6.58
N LYS A 18 -12.29 12.13 -5.52
CA LYS A 18 -12.46 13.50 -5.02
C LYS A 18 -11.50 14.51 -5.63
N LYS A 19 -10.23 14.14 -5.77
CA LYS A 19 -9.17 15.04 -6.24
C LYS A 19 -8.08 14.27 -6.98
N LEU A 20 -7.57 14.90 -8.02
CA LEU A 20 -6.39 14.48 -8.78
C LEU A 20 -5.21 15.38 -8.40
N TYR A 21 -4.11 14.77 -8.00
CA TYR A 21 -2.87 15.47 -7.65
C TYR A 21 -1.76 15.09 -8.61
N GLN A 22 -0.89 16.06 -8.89
CA GLN A 22 0.36 15.86 -9.58
C GLN A 22 1.49 16.11 -8.58
N ILE A 23 2.44 15.19 -8.49
CA ILE A 23 3.67 15.36 -7.70
C ILE A 23 4.83 15.54 -8.65
N ASP A 24 5.73 16.46 -8.30
CA ASP A 24 7.04 16.58 -8.95
C ASP A 24 7.98 15.51 -8.38
N GLY A 25 7.98 14.35 -9.05
CA GLY A 25 8.83 13.21 -8.71
C GLY A 25 10.24 13.36 -9.30
N SER A 26 10.40 14.19 -10.33
CA SER A 26 11.66 14.42 -11.03
C SER A 26 12.77 14.98 -10.12
N LEU A 27 12.39 15.68 -9.05
CA LEU A 27 13.29 16.22 -8.03
C LEU A 27 13.99 15.14 -7.18
N ARG A 28 13.44 13.93 -7.07
CA ARG A 28 13.99 12.87 -6.21
C ARG A 28 14.47 11.65 -6.97
N SER A 29 13.87 11.34 -8.12
CA SER A 29 14.28 10.19 -8.95
C SER A 29 13.68 10.27 -10.35
N SER A 30 14.30 9.58 -11.31
CA SER A 30 13.75 9.40 -12.66
C SER A 30 12.64 8.34 -12.75
N HIS A 31 12.25 7.71 -11.63
CA HIS A 31 11.21 6.69 -11.62
C HIS A 31 9.82 7.30 -11.79
N SER A 32 9.06 6.68 -12.68
CA SER A 32 7.67 7.02 -12.98
C SER A 32 6.72 6.17 -12.13
N ASN A 33 5.74 6.81 -11.50
CA ASN A 33 4.77 6.14 -10.64
C ASN A 33 3.42 6.88 -10.64
N ALA A 34 2.36 6.13 -10.36
CA ALA A 34 1.05 6.66 -10.03
C ALA A 34 0.48 5.79 -8.91
N TYR A 35 -0.14 6.42 -7.92
CA TYR A 35 -0.76 5.67 -6.83
C TYR A 35 -2.06 6.31 -6.38
N MET A 36 -2.89 5.48 -5.76
CA MET A 36 -4.19 5.86 -5.25
C MET A 36 -4.16 5.78 -3.72
N TYR A 37 -4.67 6.80 -3.06
CA TYR A 37 -4.73 6.83 -1.60
C TYR A 37 -6.06 7.40 -1.12
N GLY A 38 -6.40 7.08 0.13
CA GLY A 38 -7.60 7.58 0.78
C GLY A 38 -8.52 6.48 1.29
N PHE A 39 -9.25 6.85 2.33
CA PHE A 39 -10.11 5.95 3.09
C PHE A 39 -11.56 6.03 2.60
N CYS A 40 -12.22 4.86 2.49
CA CYS A 40 -13.61 4.71 2.09
C CYS A 40 -14.01 5.58 0.87
N ASN A 41 -14.75 6.66 1.09
CA ASN A 41 -15.34 7.51 0.06
C ASN A 41 -14.48 8.74 -0.31
N ASN A 42 -13.32 8.89 0.33
CA ASN A 42 -12.43 10.04 0.12
C ASN A 42 -11.17 9.61 -0.63
N LYS A 43 -11.32 9.08 -1.84
CA LYS A 43 -10.17 8.59 -2.61
C LYS A 43 -9.62 9.63 -3.55
N ARG A 44 -8.30 9.60 -3.70
CA ARG A 44 -7.49 10.56 -4.42
C ARG A 44 -6.47 9.81 -5.26
N ILE A 45 -6.16 10.36 -6.42
CA ILE A 45 -5.17 9.80 -7.34
C ILE A 45 -4.00 10.76 -7.38
N VAL A 46 -2.79 10.23 -7.28
CA VAL A 46 -1.53 10.97 -7.43
C VAL A 46 -0.79 10.43 -8.63
N ILE A 47 -0.36 11.34 -9.51
CA ILE A 47 0.40 11.01 -10.71
C ILE A 47 1.73 11.76 -10.65
N PHE A 48 2.83 11.09 -10.98
CA PHE A 48 4.14 11.72 -11.04
C PHE A 48 4.28 12.51 -12.35
N ASP A 49 4.94 13.66 -12.28
CA ASP A 49 5.26 14.46 -13.46
C ASP A 49 6.14 13.68 -14.46
N THR A 50 7.03 12.81 -13.97
CA THR A 50 7.87 11.92 -14.78
C THR A 50 7.03 10.97 -15.64
N LEU A 51 5.96 10.39 -15.07
CA LEU A 51 5.04 9.51 -15.81
C LEU A 51 4.30 10.29 -16.91
N ILE A 52 3.90 11.53 -16.63
CA ILE A 52 3.22 12.39 -17.60
C ILE A 52 4.16 12.78 -18.76
N LYS A 53 5.45 12.98 -18.46
CA LYS A 53 6.46 13.35 -19.47
C LYS A 53 6.92 12.17 -20.33
N GLN A 54 6.95 10.97 -19.77
CA GLN A 54 7.54 9.77 -20.41
C GLN A 54 6.52 8.88 -21.12
N SER A 55 5.23 9.01 -20.81
CA SER A 55 4.19 8.12 -21.31
C SER A 55 3.11 8.87 -22.08
N THR A 56 2.50 8.20 -23.04
CA THR A 56 1.34 8.68 -23.78
C THR A 56 0.08 8.65 -22.92
N GLU A 57 -0.95 9.42 -23.28
CA GLU A 57 -2.21 9.43 -22.53
C GLU A 57 -2.86 8.05 -22.40
N ASN A 58 -2.74 7.21 -23.43
CA ASN A 58 -3.32 5.87 -23.43
C ASN A 58 -2.62 4.95 -22.41
N GLU A 59 -1.29 5.06 -22.31
CA GLU A 59 -0.49 4.31 -21.33
C GLU A 59 -0.82 4.75 -19.90
N ILE A 60 -0.95 6.06 -19.67
CA ILE A 60 -1.33 6.60 -18.36
C ILE A 60 -2.70 6.07 -17.93
N VAL A 61 -3.68 6.07 -18.85
CA VAL A 61 -5.02 5.53 -18.57
C VAL A 61 -4.97 4.03 -18.29
N ALA A 62 -4.14 3.26 -19.01
CA ALA A 62 -3.97 1.82 -18.78
C ALA A 62 -3.35 1.52 -17.41
N VAL A 63 -2.32 2.27 -17.00
CA VAL A 63 -1.71 2.17 -15.66
C VAL A 63 -2.74 2.50 -14.58
N LEU A 64 -3.49 3.59 -14.74
CA LEU A 64 -4.54 3.95 -13.78
C LEU A 64 -5.67 2.91 -13.72
N ALA A 65 -6.02 2.28 -14.85
CA ALA A 65 -6.99 1.20 -14.87
C ALA A 65 -6.48 -0.04 -14.11
N HIS A 66 -5.19 -0.36 -14.21
CA HIS A 66 -4.55 -1.41 -13.43
C HIS A 66 -4.63 -1.12 -11.92
N GLU A 67 -4.25 0.08 -11.50
CA GLU A 67 -4.32 0.52 -10.10
C GLU A 67 -5.76 0.53 -9.56
N LEU A 68 -6.74 0.96 -10.38
CA LEU A 68 -8.16 0.86 -10.04
C LEU A 68 -8.63 -0.59 -9.90
N GLY A 69 -8.05 -1.51 -10.66
CA GLY A 69 -8.27 -2.95 -10.53
C GLY A 69 -7.86 -3.48 -9.16
N HIS A 70 -6.69 -3.06 -8.64
CA HIS A 70 -6.26 -3.38 -7.28
C HIS A 70 -7.23 -2.87 -6.21
N TRP A 71 -7.76 -1.66 -6.42
CA TRP A 71 -8.80 -1.13 -5.55
C TRP A 71 -10.10 -1.95 -5.63
N LYS A 72 -10.59 -2.24 -6.84
CA LYS A 72 -11.86 -2.97 -7.05
C LYS A 72 -11.82 -4.37 -6.43
N LEU A 73 -10.69 -5.06 -6.56
CA LEU A 73 -10.49 -6.40 -5.98
C LEU A 73 -10.08 -6.37 -4.50
N SER A 74 -10.02 -5.18 -3.89
CA SER A 74 -9.69 -4.94 -2.49
C SER A 74 -8.36 -5.55 -2.05
N HIS A 75 -7.34 -5.54 -2.94
CA HIS A 75 -6.03 -6.14 -2.66
C HIS A 75 -5.35 -5.49 -1.45
N THR A 76 -5.45 -4.17 -1.30
CA THR A 76 -4.89 -3.44 -0.15
C THR A 76 -5.50 -3.91 1.18
N ILE A 77 -6.82 -4.16 1.22
CA ILE A 77 -7.51 -4.64 2.44
C ILE A 77 -7.10 -6.08 2.74
N LYS A 78 -7.03 -6.94 1.72
CA LYS A 78 -6.54 -8.32 1.88
C LYS A 78 -5.13 -8.35 2.44
N ASN A 79 -4.22 -7.55 1.89
CA ASN A 79 -2.85 -7.44 2.38
C ASN A 79 -2.80 -6.90 3.82
N LEU A 80 -3.63 -5.90 4.16
CA LEU A 80 -3.73 -5.40 5.52
C LEU A 80 -4.17 -6.49 6.51
N CYS A 81 -5.18 -7.28 6.15
CA CYS A 81 -5.65 -8.41 6.97
C CYS A 81 -4.56 -9.50 7.11
N ILE A 82 -3.85 -9.84 6.04
CA ILE A 82 -2.76 -10.83 6.06
C ILE A 82 -1.67 -10.37 7.04
N ILE A 83 -1.23 -9.12 6.94
CA ILE A 83 -0.20 -8.55 7.82
C ILE A 83 -0.69 -8.52 9.28
N ALA A 84 -1.95 -8.15 9.52
CA ALA A 84 -2.52 -8.15 10.87
C ALA A 84 -2.54 -9.56 11.49
N ILE A 85 -2.93 -10.58 10.72
CA ILE A 85 -2.92 -11.98 11.16
C ILE A 85 -1.49 -12.46 11.42
N GLN A 86 -0.55 -12.15 10.53
CA GLN A 86 0.86 -12.50 10.70
C GLN A 86 1.44 -11.87 11.99
N MET A 87 1.15 -10.59 12.23
CA MET A 87 1.59 -9.89 13.44
C MET A 87 1.01 -10.54 14.71
N LEU A 88 -0.28 -10.89 14.70
CA LEU A 88 -0.92 -11.61 15.81
C LEU A 88 -0.29 -12.98 16.04
N ALA A 89 -0.01 -13.74 14.98
CA ALA A 89 0.65 -15.03 15.06
C ALA A 89 2.06 -14.91 15.65
N MET A 90 2.84 -13.90 15.23
CA MET A 90 4.17 -13.63 15.77
C MET A 90 4.12 -13.23 17.25
N LEU A 91 3.17 -12.39 17.66
CA LEU A 91 2.99 -12.01 19.06
C LEU A 91 2.54 -13.18 19.93
N TRP A 92 1.68 -14.06 19.40
CA TRP A 92 1.26 -15.27 20.09
C TRP A 92 2.42 -16.25 20.28
N LEU A 93 3.22 -16.48 19.23
CA LEU A 93 4.43 -17.29 19.32
C LEU A 93 5.40 -16.67 20.33
N PHE A 94 5.67 -15.36 20.22
CA PHE A 94 6.53 -14.65 21.16
C PHE A 94 6.05 -14.83 22.61
N SER A 95 4.76 -14.63 22.90
CA SER A 95 4.19 -14.85 24.24
C SER A 95 4.40 -16.26 24.76
N ARG A 96 4.48 -17.27 23.88
CA ARG A 96 4.70 -18.67 24.29
C ARG A 96 6.16 -18.96 24.65
N PHE A 97 7.10 -18.25 24.04
CA PHE A 97 8.54 -18.48 24.16
C PHE A 97 9.28 -17.45 25.03
N VAL A 98 8.69 -16.29 25.30
CA VAL A 98 9.31 -15.21 26.10
C VAL A 98 9.63 -15.63 27.54
N GLY A 99 8.93 -16.64 28.09
CA GLY A 99 9.22 -17.19 29.42
C GLY A 99 10.18 -18.39 29.41
N ASN A 100 10.70 -18.81 28.26
CA ASN A 100 11.53 -20.01 28.16
C ASN A 100 13.00 -19.70 28.46
N GLU A 101 13.43 -19.87 29.70
CA GLU A 101 14.83 -19.65 30.12
C GLU A 101 15.87 -20.41 29.29
N ASP A 102 15.55 -21.60 28.82
CA ASP A 102 16.51 -22.42 28.05
C ASP A 102 16.79 -21.80 26.68
N LEU A 103 15.80 -21.12 26.09
CA LEU A 103 15.99 -20.34 24.88
C LEU A 103 17.00 -19.21 25.12
N TYR A 104 16.86 -18.47 26.22
CA TYR A 104 17.78 -17.40 26.60
C TYR A 104 19.20 -17.93 26.89
N LYS A 105 19.31 -19.03 27.63
CA LYS A 105 20.59 -19.69 27.93
C LYS A 105 21.31 -20.17 26.66
N ALA A 106 20.58 -20.70 25.69
CA ALA A 106 21.15 -21.13 24.41
C ALA A 106 21.80 -19.97 23.62
N PHE A 107 21.36 -18.73 23.84
CA PHE A 107 21.95 -17.51 23.28
C PHE A 107 22.92 -16.79 24.23
N GLY A 108 23.31 -17.43 25.35
CA GLY A 108 24.29 -16.90 26.30
C GLY A 108 23.72 -15.89 27.32
N PHE A 109 22.40 -15.77 27.44
CA PHE A 109 21.77 -14.99 28.49
C PHE A 109 21.59 -15.85 29.75
N GLU A 110 22.35 -15.55 30.81
CA GLU A 110 22.19 -16.21 32.11
C GLU A 110 21.01 -15.64 32.89
N SER A 111 20.29 -16.50 33.62
CA SER A 111 19.13 -16.11 34.41
C SER A 111 19.56 -15.15 35.53
N THR A 112 19.29 -13.85 35.38
CA THR A 112 19.31 -12.93 36.53
C THR A 112 18.08 -13.20 37.38
N LYS A 113 18.15 -14.25 38.20
CA LYS A 113 17.40 -14.30 39.47
C LYS A 113 17.92 -13.15 40.33
N ASN A 114 17.38 -11.94 40.14
CA ASN A 114 17.40 -10.81 41.08
C ASN A 114 16.58 -9.64 40.49
N ALA A 115 15.26 -9.72 40.63
CA ALA A 115 14.36 -8.60 40.95
C ALA A 115 13.04 -9.19 41.46
#